data_AF-A0A6T0XJW0-F1
#
_entry.id   AF-A0A6T0XJW0-F1
#
_cell.length_a   1.000
_cell.length_b   1.000
_cell.length_c   1.000
_cell.angle_alpha   90.00
_cell.angle_beta   90.00
_cell.angle_gamma   90.00
#
_symmetry.space_group_name_H-M   'P 1'
#
loop_
_entity.id
_entity.type
_entity.pdbx_description
1 polymer ?
#
loop_
_entity_poly.entity_id
_entity_poly.type
_entity_poly.pdbx_seq_one_letter_code
_entity_poly.pdbx_strand_id
1 'polypeptide(L)'
;PPWFWGGQLPRGRQSTAKMTLAVPSLVLTYEDQVYQVSAAGTGSIPVQMLRNLEACETQAQKQFNLPPGTYDLYDRFGRIERAEDLQRALDTAGSGECTIEVREHSQFIKLRALEHVNVRQNNRMDDIEASIKRAEEHAHVALQEQGKDLREYIEKVERKILDELVPVIDELCRDRTQMQKDLRKAQEKLRQINVRELHEMRQDFFTLKEQVQAAVKRVDRIDVMWATEKLRIEEDLARNNSELKELQRYMQGRIDVCVEADADLARNHQVLEQRVKLLADDLGLFRDDTQELSVLAASARDKSKELDEVLTEVRSTNEVLVKDVGYFKTRITCIEIAGMEEWSGFMPGVIFYKKWSLLAHGQDVKLSPDQYLATGRGNLATTGIVVEADEGLTVADGPCKRFGKPGLWSSYFEFELEEIAPAPAGAGGLYAGLSLQSAKEIGEHPRHEFDGWLIGGPLKALIVKFGTAGMPELELTETGPFPATWAPGMEASEAAYDVIRENVENLKLAMAHRPKSQVREVDSCWDNEGLSIGDQVGVLFRPKPTGGARMRISVNGNIVAQHDFLASDAPPADCVGYLTPIVRLSGTGKTVRIHRNKKPSAAMLEP
;
A
#
# COMPACT_ATOMS: atom_id res chain seq x y z
N PRO A 1 -29.52 92.24 -16.16
CA PRO A 1 -28.96 92.68 -17.46
C PRO A 1 -30.08 92.80 -18.49
N PRO A 2 -30.18 93.95 -19.18
CA PRO A 2 -31.44 94.52 -19.65
C PRO A 2 -31.50 94.64 -21.17
N TRP A 3 -32.69 94.87 -21.72
CA TRP A 3 -32.82 95.70 -22.93
C TRP A 3 -33.93 96.73 -22.69
N PHE A 4 -33.60 97.97 -23.06
CA PHE A 4 -34.11 99.25 -22.58
C PHE A 4 -34.56 100.05 -23.82
N TRP A 5 -35.71 100.73 -23.75
CA TRP A 5 -36.11 101.97 -24.47
C TRP A 5 -36.25 101.94 -26.01
N GLY A 6 -37.09 102.77 -26.64
CA GLY A 6 -38.06 103.78 -26.24
C GLY A 6 -38.27 104.79 -27.39
N GLY A 7 -39.30 105.64 -27.32
CA GLY A 7 -39.28 106.96 -28.00
C GLY A 7 -40.52 107.46 -28.76
N GLN A 8 -41.06 108.58 -28.23
CA GLN A 8 -41.52 109.83 -28.92
C GLN A 8 -42.95 109.93 -29.49
N LEU A 9 -43.73 111.04 -29.43
CA LEU A 9 -43.63 112.44 -28.90
C LEU A 9 -45.07 113.09 -29.01
N PRO A 10 -45.31 114.36 -28.59
CA PRO A 10 -46.57 114.90 -28.03
C PRO A 10 -47.25 115.98 -28.90
N ARG A 11 -48.30 116.66 -28.38
CA ARG A 11 -48.59 118.09 -28.62
C ARG A 11 -49.67 118.66 -27.69
N GLY A 12 -49.40 119.83 -27.10
CA GLY A 12 -50.30 120.55 -26.21
C GLY A 12 -51.03 121.76 -26.84
N ARG A 13 -51.70 122.55 -25.99
CA ARG A 13 -52.08 123.97 -26.15
C ARG A 13 -52.80 124.40 -24.85
N GLN A 14 -52.27 125.35 -24.09
CA GLN A 14 -52.31 126.82 -24.18
C GLN A 14 -53.15 127.38 -23.01
N SER A 15 -52.47 128.20 -22.21
CA SER A 15 -52.97 128.94 -21.06
C SER A 15 -53.60 130.26 -21.50
N THR A 16 -54.65 130.69 -20.81
CA THR A 16 -54.99 132.11 -20.64
C THR A 16 -55.37 132.36 -19.18
N ALA A 17 -54.57 133.18 -18.51
CA ALA A 17 -54.75 133.62 -17.12
C ALA A 17 -55.89 134.63 -16.97
N LYS A 18 -56.62 134.55 -15.86
CA LYS A 18 -57.32 135.67 -15.23
C LYS A 18 -57.13 135.57 -13.71
N MET A 19 -56.59 136.64 -13.12
CA MET A 19 -56.37 136.82 -11.69
C MET A 19 -57.69 136.79 -10.91
N THR A 20 -57.72 136.02 -9.82
CA THR A 20 -58.72 136.10 -8.75
C THR A 20 -58.04 135.89 -7.40
N LEU A 21 -58.42 136.75 -6.45
CA LEU A 21 -57.97 136.90 -5.05
C LEU A 21 -57.40 135.65 -4.38
N ALA A 22 -56.21 135.80 -3.76
CA ALA A 22 -55.48 134.74 -3.07
C ALA A 22 -56.23 134.23 -1.83
N VAL A 23 -56.40 132.91 -1.75
CA VAL A 23 -56.91 132.14 -0.60
C VAL A 23 -55.71 131.38 0.00
N PRO A 24 -55.57 131.27 1.33
CA PRO A 24 -54.46 130.54 1.97
C PRO A 24 -54.43 129.06 1.54
N SER A 25 -53.23 128.51 1.29
CA SER A 25 -53.06 127.10 0.92
C SER A 25 -53.06 126.20 2.15
N LEU A 26 -53.83 125.10 2.11
CA LEU A 26 -53.90 124.10 3.18
C LEU A 26 -52.79 123.04 3.00
N VAL A 27 -52.11 122.68 4.08
CA VAL A 27 -51.03 121.68 4.10
C VAL A 27 -51.36 120.62 5.15
N LEU A 28 -51.37 119.35 4.77
CA LEU A 28 -51.53 118.21 5.68
C LEU A 28 -50.15 117.63 6.01
N THR A 29 -49.87 117.34 7.27
CA THR A 29 -48.60 116.73 7.69
C THR A 29 -48.85 115.46 8.50
N TYR A 30 -48.18 114.35 8.17
CA TYR A 30 -48.21 113.08 8.92
C TYR A 30 -46.78 112.57 9.07
N GLU A 31 -46.27 112.48 10.31
CA GLU A 31 -44.87 112.17 10.59
C GLU A 31 -43.90 113.07 9.79
N ASP A 32 -43.05 112.51 8.94
CA ASP A 32 -42.10 113.23 8.06
C ASP A 32 -42.70 113.61 6.69
N GLN A 33 -43.96 113.27 6.44
CA GLN A 33 -44.62 113.51 5.15
C GLN A 33 -45.45 114.80 5.19
N VAL A 34 -45.16 115.72 4.27
CA VAL A 34 -45.89 117.00 4.12
C VAL A 34 -46.57 117.00 2.76
N TYR A 35 -47.87 117.25 2.74
CA TYR A 35 -48.69 117.27 1.52
C TYR A 35 -49.47 118.58 1.41
N GLN A 36 -49.19 119.38 0.39
CA GLN A 36 -49.93 120.61 0.11
C GLN A 36 -51.20 120.31 -0.69
N VAL A 37 -52.35 120.65 -0.11
CA VAL A 37 -53.67 120.46 -0.74
C VAL A 37 -53.87 121.55 -1.79
N SER A 38 -53.61 121.18 -3.04
CA SER A 38 -53.87 122.04 -4.20
C SER A 38 -55.25 121.73 -4.79
N ALA A 39 -56.06 122.77 -4.96
CA ALA A 39 -57.40 122.68 -5.54
C ALA A 39 -57.31 122.33 -7.03
N ALA A 40 -57.46 121.05 -7.36
CA ALA A 40 -57.55 120.60 -8.74
C ALA A 40 -58.95 120.90 -9.29
N GLY A 41 -59.11 121.98 -10.08
CA GLY A 41 -60.34 122.21 -10.81
C GLY A 41 -60.50 123.62 -11.38
N THR A 42 -60.33 123.73 -12.70
CA THR A 42 -60.62 124.91 -13.52
C THR A 42 -62.08 125.38 -13.40
N GLY A 43 -62.27 126.67 -13.13
CA GLY A 43 -63.52 127.41 -13.42
C GLY A 43 -64.52 127.46 -12.26
N SER A 44 -64.45 128.54 -11.49
CA SER A 44 -65.54 129.11 -10.67
C SER A 44 -66.56 128.12 -10.09
N ILE A 45 -66.19 127.38 -9.05
CA ILE A 45 -66.81 127.29 -7.69
C ILE A 45 -65.89 126.38 -6.82
N PRO A 46 -64.58 126.68 -6.60
CA PRO A 46 -63.70 125.79 -5.81
C PRO A 46 -63.54 126.23 -4.34
N VAL A 47 -64.05 127.42 -3.98
CA VAL A 47 -63.80 128.04 -2.65
C VAL A 47 -64.80 127.58 -1.58
N GLN A 48 -65.90 126.90 -1.96
CA GLN A 48 -66.86 126.32 -1.00
C GLN A 48 -66.58 124.85 -0.66
N MET A 49 -65.89 124.09 -1.52
CA MET A 49 -65.60 122.66 -1.24
C MET A 49 -64.38 122.43 -0.33
N LEU A 50 -63.49 123.41 -0.18
CA LEU A 50 -62.34 123.36 0.74
C LEU A 50 -62.69 123.71 2.19
N ARG A 51 -63.96 124.00 2.49
CA ARG A 51 -64.45 124.28 3.86
C ARG A 51 -65.09 123.06 4.55
N ASN A 52 -65.08 121.88 3.91
CA ASN A 52 -65.70 120.66 4.45
C ASN A 52 -64.63 119.74 5.06
N LEU A 53 -64.78 119.42 6.35
CA LEU A 53 -63.92 118.50 7.11
C LEU A 53 -63.74 117.14 6.42
N GLU A 54 -64.82 116.59 5.87
CA GLU A 54 -64.83 115.32 5.14
C GLU A 54 -63.88 115.31 3.93
N ALA A 55 -63.66 116.45 3.28
CA ALA A 55 -62.74 116.55 2.14
C ALA A 55 -61.28 116.44 2.59
N CYS A 56 -60.94 117.04 3.74
CA CYS A 56 -59.61 116.92 4.35
C CYS A 56 -59.35 115.49 4.84
N GLU A 57 -60.35 114.84 5.45
CA GLU A 57 -60.25 113.44 5.87
C GLU A 57 -60.06 112.51 4.68
N THR A 58 -60.87 112.65 3.62
CA THR A 58 -60.75 111.82 2.41
C THR A 58 -59.37 111.97 1.74
N GLN A 59 -58.79 113.17 1.76
CA GLN A 59 -57.46 113.40 1.23
C GLN A 59 -56.35 112.82 2.13
N ALA A 60 -56.48 112.93 3.45
CA ALA A 60 -55.56 112.29 4.39
C ALA A 60 -55.58 110.76 4.25
N GLN A 61 -56.77 110.15 4.13
CA GLN A 61 -56.93 108.72 3.90
C GLN A 61 -56.21 108.25 2.62
N LYS A 62 -56.42 108.97 1.50
CA LYS A 62 -55.85 108.57 0.21
C LYS A 62 -54.34 108.76 0.12
N GLN A 63 -53.81 109.84 0.69
CA GLN A 63 -52.38 110.15 0.56
C GLN A 63 -51.53 109.42 1.58
N PHE A 64 -52.01 109.28 2.82
CA PHE A 64 -51.26 108.61 3.89
C PHE A 64 -51.62 107.13 4.08
N ASN A 65 -52.54 106.59 3.26
CA ASN A 65 -53.04 105.20 3.35
C ASN A 65 -53.53 104.82 4.75
N LEU A 66 -54.14 105.77 5.47
CA LEU A 66 -54.69 105.57 6.80
C LEU A 66 -56.18 105.24 6.70
N PRO A 67 -56.67 104.12 7.26
CA PRO A 67 -58.10 103.80 7.26
C PRO A 67 -58.93 104.86 7.99
N PRO A 68 -60.19 105.09 7.61
CA PRO A 68 -61.03 106.11 8.24
C PRO A 68 -61.30 105.72 9.69
N GLY A 69 -61.17 106.69 10.61
CA GLY A 69 -61.36 106.49 12.05
C GLY A 69 -60.13 105.98 12.82
N THR A 70 -58.98 105.78 12.16
CA THR A 70 -57.72 105.40 12.82
C THR A 70 -56.82 106.60 13.16
N TYR A 71 -57.20 107.79 12.70
CA TYR A 71 -56.43 109.02 12.86
C TYR A 71 -57.34 110.21 13.15
N ASP A 72 -56.73 111.26 13.69
CA ASP A 72 -57.36 112.53 14.01
C ASP A 72 -56.60 113.69 13.39
N LEU A 73 -57.32 114.75 13.04
CA LEU A 73 -56.77 115.99 12.50
C LEU A 73 -56.55 117.00 13.62
N TYR A 74 -55.38 117.64 13.63
CA TYR A 74 -54.98 118.63 14.62
C TYR A 74 -54.51 119.91 13.96
N ASP A 75 -54.91 121.04 14.52
CA ASP A 75 -54.30 122.35 14.26
C ASP A 75 -53.50 122.78 15.50
N ARG A 76 -52.78 123.91 15.41
CA ARG A 76 -52.04 124.56 16.50
C ARG A 76 -52.86 124.77 17.77
N PHE A 77 -54.19 124.83 17.65
CA PHE A 77 -55.12 125.05 18.78
C PHE A 77 -55.81 123.79 19.30
N GLY A 78 -55.58 122.62 18.69
CA GLY A 78 -56.15 121.35 19.16
C GLY A 78 -56.79 120.51 18.05
N ARG A 79 -57.53 119.48 18.46
CA ARG A 79 -58.21 118.54 17.55
C ARG A 79 -59.31 119.25 16.77
N ILE A 80 -59.41 118.95 15.49
CA ILE A 80 -60.44 119.44 14.58
C ILE A 80 -61.53 118.37 14.51
N GLU A 81 -62.67 118.59 15.17
CA GLU A 81 -63.79 117.63 15.18
C GLU A 81 -65.00 118.14 14.39
N ARG A 82 -65.15 119.47 14.26
CA ARG A 82 -66.27 120.10 13.56
C ARG A 82 -65.78 120.99 12.43
N ALA A 83 -66.66 121.25 11.46
CA ALA A 83 -66.37 122.19 10.36
C ALA A 83 -66.02 123.60 10.87
N GLU A 84 -66.55 124.00 12.03
CA GLU A 84 -66.21 125.27 12.70
C GLU A 84 -64.75 125.33 13.17
N ASP A 85 -64.19 124.20 13.62
CA ASP A 85 -62.79 124.10 14.05
C ASP A 85 -61.83 124.22 12.86
N LEU A 86 -62.22 123.67 11.71
CA LEU A 86 -61.48 123.79 10.45
C LEU A 86 -61.52 125.23 9.94
N GLN A 87 -62.67 125.88 10.06
CA GLN A 87 -62.82 127.28 9.66
C GLN A 87 -62.00 128.21 10.57
N ARG A 88 -61.94 127.94 11.88
CA ARG A 88 -61.02 128.61 12.82
C ARG A 88 -59.57 128.45 12.39
N ALA A 89 -59.14 127.23 12.06
CA ALA A 89 -57.77 126.96 11.63
C ALA A 89 -57.41 127.74 10.36
N LEU A 90 -58.34 127.84 9.41
CA LEU A 90 -58.19 128.61 8.16
C LEU A 90 -58.16 130.13 8.41
N ASP A 91 -59.05 130.65 9.24
CA ASP A 91 -59.14 132.09 9.53
C ASP A 91 -57.91 132.59 10.31
N THR A 92 -57.37 131.76 11.21
CA THR A 92 -56.20 132.11 12.04
C THR A 92 -54.89 132.05 11.27
N ALA A 93 -54.82 131.24 10.19
CA ALA A 93 -53.68 131.22 9.28
C ALA A 93 -53.57 132.50 8.42
N GLY A 94 -54.64 133.30 8.34
CA GLY A 94 -54.66 134.57 7.62
C GLY A 94 -54.32 134.41 6.13
N SER A 95 -53.28 135.10 5.65
CA SER A 95 -52.75 134.96 4.28
C SER A 95 -51.61 133.93 4.16
N GLY A 96 -51.29 133.19 5.23
CA GLY A 96 -50.23 132.17 5.26
C GLY A 96 -50.71 130.74 4.99
N GLU A 97 -49.81 129.77 5.01
CA GLU A 97 -50.15 128.35 4.86
C GLU A 97 -50.83 127.82 6.15
N CYS A 98 -51.99 127.17 6.00
CA CYS A 98 -52.70 126.54 7.11
C CYS A 98 -52.24 125.08 7.23
N THR A 99 -51.46 124.76 8.25
CA THR A 99 -50.89 123.42 8.48
C THR A 99 -51.75 122.61 9.43
N ILE A 100 -52.29 121.48 8.96
CA ILE A 100 -53.04 120.51 9.76
C ILE A 100 -52.20 119.24 9.93
N GLU A 101 -51.95 118.85 11.17
CA GLU A 101 -51.24 117.64 11.51
C GLU A 101 -52.23 116.46 11.62
N VAL A 102 -52.00 115.42 10.84
CA VAL A 102 -52.68 114.14 10.94
C VAL A 102 -51.94 113.31 11.98
N ARG A 103 -52.63 112.75 12.98
CA ARG A 103 -52.04 111.86 13.97
C ARG A 103 -52.83 110.57 14.06
N GLU A 104 -52.14 109.44 13.90
CA GLU A 104 -52.77 108.12 14.04
C GLU A 104 -52.84 107.71 15.52
N HIS A 105 -53.88 106.96 15.90
CA HIS A 105 -53.97 106.42 17.25
C HIS A 105 -52.93 105.33 17.49
N SER A 106 -52.33 105.33 18.68
CA SER A 106 -51.23 104.42 19.04
C SER A 106 -51.53 102.92 18.91
N GLN A 107 -52.81 102.53 18.94
CA GLN A 107 -53.23 101.13 18.77
C GLN A 107 -53.02 100.64 17.33
N PHE A 108 -53.22 101.49 16.33
CA PHE A 108 -53.07 101.12 14.92
C PHE A 108 -51.61 101.08 14.48
N ILE A 109 -50.76 101.94 15.05
CA ILE A 109 -49.29 101.85 14.89
C ILE A 109 -48.79 100.48 15.38
N LYS A 110 -49.25 100.03 16.55
CA LYS A 110 -48.90 98.71 17.09
C LYS A 110 -49.44 97.56 16.24
N LEU A 111 -50.64 97.68 15.68
CA LEU A 111 -51.22 96.68 14.78
C LEU A 111 -50.40 96.51 13.51
N ARG A 112 -49.99 97.60 12.85
CA ARG A 112 -49.13 97.53 11.65
C ARG A 112 -47.76 96.91 11.95
N ALA A 113 -47.16 97.23 13.10
CA ALA A 113 -45.92 96.58 13.53
C ALA A 113 -46.10 95.05 13.74
N LEU A 114 -47.22 94.63 14.32
CA LEU A 114 -47.55 93.20 14.48
C LEU A 114 -47.82 92.50 13.15
N GLU A 115 -48.47 93.17 12.18
CA GLU A 115 -48.66 92.64 10.82
C GLU A 115 -47.31 92.33 10.16
N HIS A 116 -46.31 93.21 10.26
CA HIS A 116 -44.98 92.95 9.72
C HIS A 116 -44.27 91.76 10.39
N VAL A 117 -44.46 91.57 11.70
CA VAL A 117 -43.92 90.39 12.41
C VAL A 117 -44.62 89.12 11.96
N ASN A 118 -45.95 89.14 11.81
CA ASN A 118 -46.73 88.00 11.32
C ASN A 118 -46.32 87.60 9.90
N VAL A 119 -46.09 88.56 9.00
CA VAL A 119 -45.60 88.27 7.64
C VAL A 119 -44.25 87.56 7.69
N ARG A 120 -43.31 88.00 8.55
CA ARG A 120 -42.02 87.32 8.71
C ARG A 120 -42.16 85.93 9.31
N GLN A 121 -43.08 85.73 10.25
CA GLN A 121 -43.34 84.41 10.83
C GLN A 121 -43.97 83.45 9.82
N ASN A 122 -44.93 83.93 9.01
CA ASN A 122 -45.54 83.12 7.95
C ASN A 122 -44.51 82.68 6.92
N ASN A 123 -43.65 83.58 6.43
CA ASN A 123 -42.59 83.21 5.49
C ASN A 123 -41.64 82.15 6.07
N ARG A 124 -41.30 82.25 7.37
CA ARG A 124 -40.48 81.24 8.05
C ARG A 124 -41.21 79.91 8.19
N MET A 125 -42.53 79.92 8.37
CA MET A 125 -43.33 78.70 8.38
C MET A 125 -43.36 78.02 7.02
N ASP A 126 -43.56 78.79 5.95
CA ASP A 126 -43.51 78.27 4.58
C ASP A 126 -42.14 77.61 4.27
N ASP A 127 -41.04 78.23 4.69
CA ASP A 127 -39.69 77.67 4.52
C ASP A 127 -39.49 76.36 5.30
N ILE A 128 -40.01 76.30 6.54
CA ILE A 128 -39.93 75.10 7.38
C ILE A 128 -40.79 73.97 6.81
N GLU A 129 -42.03 74.26 6.39
CA GLU A 129 -42.91 73.29 5.76
C GLU A 129 -42.32 72.73 4.46
N ALA A 130 -41.72 73.59 3.63
CA ALA A 130 -41.03 73.16 2.41
C ALA A 130 -39.80 72.28 2.70
N SER A 131 -39.09 72.54 3.80
CA SER A 131 -37.96 71.71 4.24
C SER A 131 -38.43 70.35 4.78
N ILE A 132 -39.49 70.34 5.60
CA ILE A 132 -40.10 69.10 6.13
C ILE A 132 -40.58 68.23 4.98
N LYS A 133 -41.31 68.81 4.02
CA LYS A 133 -41.82 68.07 2.85
C LYS A 133 -40.71 67.42 2.04
N ARG A 134 -39.59 68.13 1.81
CA ARG A 134 -38.41 67.57 1.13
C ARG A 134 -37.77 66.42 1.92
N ALA A 135 -37.70 66.55 3.26
CA ALA A 135 -37.16 65.49 4.11
C ALA A 135 -38.06 64.25 4.12
N GLU A 136 -39.39 64.43 4.13
CA GLU A 136 -40.37 63.35 4.04
C GLU A 136 -40.30 62.61 2.69
N GLU A 137 -40.21 63.34 1.58
CA GLU A 137 -40.04 62.76 0.24
C GLU A 137 -38.74 61.94 0.16
N HIS A 138 -37.63 62.47 0.67
CA HIS A 138 -36.36 61.74 0.71
C HIS A 138 -36.43 60.48 1.60
N ALA A 139 -37.05 60.58 2.77
CA ALA A 139 -37.25 59.43 3.65
C ALA A 139 -38.16 58.37 3.01
N HIS A 140 -39.19 58.77 2.28
CA HIS A 140 -40.09 57.86 1.59
C HIS A 140 -39.37 57.07 0.49
N VAL A 141 -38.53 57.74 -0.31
CA VAL A 141 -37.70 57.09 -1.34
C VAL A 141 -36.74 56.09 -0.70
N ALA A 142 -36.02 56.48 0.37
CA ALA A 142 -35.10 55.59 1.07
C ALA A 142 -35.80 54.35 1.65
N LEU A 143 -37.01 54.52 2.21
CA LEU A 143 -37.81 53.39 2.71
C LEU A 143 -38.29 52.47 1.58
N GLN A 144 -38.62 53.01 0.40
CA GLN A 144 -39.00 52.19 -0.75
C GLN A 144 -37.82 51.37 -1.28
N GLU A 145 -36.62 51.95 -1.35
CA GLU A 145 -35.40 51.24 -1.76
C GLU A 145 -35.05 50.13 -0.76
N GLN A 146 -34.99 50.43 0.54
CA GLN A 146 -34.76 49.41 1.57
C GLN A 146 -35.84 48.31 1.56
N GLY A 147 -37.10 48.69 1.34
CA GLY A 147 -38.20 47.74 1.22
C GLY A 147 -38.08 46.83 -0.01
N LYS A 148 -37.49 47.34 -1.10
CA LYS A 148 -37.21 46.55 -2.31
C LYS A 148 -36.07 45.55 -2.05
N ASP A 149 -34.96 46.01 -1.47
CA ASP A 149 -33.80 45.17 -1.16
C ASP A 149 -34.18 44.02 -0.19
N LEU A 150 -35.00 44.32 0.82
CA LEU A 150 -35.50 43.31 1.76
C LEU A 150 -36.37 42.26 1.07
N ARG A 151 -37.24 42.67 0.12
CA ARG A 151 -38.05 41.71 -0.66
C ARG A 151 -37.18 40.82 -1.54
N GLU A 152 -36.20 41.39 -2.25
CA GLU A 152 -35.26 40.62 -3.07
C GLU A 152 -34.44 39.63 -2.21
N TYR A 153 -34.05 40.04 -1.00
CA TYR A 153 -33.36 39.17 -0.05
C TYR A 153 -34.25 38.03 0.44
N ILE A 154 -35.51 38.32 0.79
CA ILE A 154 -36.50 37.29 1.19
C ILE A 154 -36.69 36.28 0.06
N GLU A 155 -36.93 36.72 -1.17
CA GLU A 155 -37.13 35.83 -2.32
C GLU A 155 -35.88 34.96 -2.62
N LYS A 156 -34.68 35.49 -2.38
CA LYS A 156 -33.43 34.72 -2.52
C LYS A 156 -33.31 33.64 -1.45
N VAL A 157 -33.70 33.94 -0.21
CA VAL A 157 -33.70 32.98 0.90
C VAL A 157 -34.77 31.91 0.67
N GLU A 158 -35.98 32.29 0.26
CA GLU A 158 -37.06 31.34 -0.05
C GLU A 158 -36.66 30.39 -1.17
N ARG A 159 -36.05 30.90 -2.25
CA ARG A 159 -35.51 30.04 -3.32
C ARG A 159 -34.46 29.06 -2.82
N LYS A 160 -33.51 29.50 -1.98
CA LYS A 160 -32.54 28.57 -1.38
C LYS A 160 -33.21 27.48 -0.53
N ILE A 161 -34.22 27.84 0.25
CA ILE A 161 -34.95 26.88 1.07
C ILE A 161 -35.65 25.85 0.15
N LEU A 162 -36.36 26.31 -0.87
CA LEU A 162 -37.15 25.44 -1.75
C LEU A 162 -36.29 24.61 -2.71
N ASP A 163 -35.25 25.20 -3.30
CA ASP A 163 -34.45 24.56 -4.34
C ASP A 163 -33.30 23.72 -3.77
N GLU A 164 -32.74 24.09 -2.61
CA GLU A 164 -31.58 23.39 -2.04
C GLU A 164 -31.96 22.55 -0.81
N LEU A 165 -32.69 23.12 0.17
CA LEU A 165 -32.91 22.44 1.45
C LEU A 165 -34.04 21.40 1.39
N VAL A 166 -35.16 21.71 0.73
CA VAL A 166 -36.30 20.78 0.64
C VAL A 166 -35.92 19.46 -0.04
N PRO A 167 -35.20 19.43 -1.19
CA PRO A 167 -34.81 18.17 -1.82
C PRO A 167 -33.89 17.31 -0.95
N VAL A 168 -32.97 17.93 -0.21
CA VAL A 168 -32.07 17.22 0.72
C VAL A 168 -32.86 16.60 1.87
N ILE A 169 -33.85 17.33 2.42
CA ILE A 169 -34.73 16.79 3.47
C ILE A 169 -35.55 15.60 2.93
N ASP A 170 -36.07 15.70 1.72
CA ASP A 170 -36.83 14.61 1.08
C ASP A 170 -35.94 13.37 0.83
N GLU A 171 -34.70 13.56 0.40
CA GLU A 171 -33.73 12.48 0.22
C GLU A 171 -33.41 11.79 1.55
N LEU A 172 -33.13 12.56 2.61
CA LEU A 172 -32.90 12.02 3.96
C LEU A 172 -34.12 11.26 4.50
N CYS A 173 -35.34 11.72 4.20
CA CYS A 173 -36.56 11.00 4.58
C CYS A 173 -36.67 9.64 3.86
N ARG A 174 -36.33 9.59 2.56
CA ARG A 174 -36.30 8.35 1.79
C ARG A 174 -35.26 7.38 2.36
N ASP A 175 -34.05 7.86 2.62
CA ASP A 175 -32.97 7.05 3.21
C ASP A 175 -33.37 6.47 4.57
N ARG A 176 -33.98 7.29 5.44
CA ARG A 176 -34.51 6.82 6.73
C ARG A 176 -35.51 5.68 6.55
N THR A 177 -36.45 5.81 5.61
CA THR A 177 -37.44 4.75 5.36
C THR A 177 -36.80 3.48 4.78
N GLN A 178 -35.77 3.62 3.95
CA GLN A 178 -35.03 2.49 3.40
C GLN A 178 -34.24 1.76 4.49
N MET A 179 -33.50 2.48 5.33
CA MET A 179 -32.79 1.90 6.47
C MET A 179 -33.74 1.18 7.44
N GLN A 180 -34.94 1.72 7.70
CA GLN A 180 -35.94 1.03 8.52
C GLN A 180 -36.41 -0.31 7.91
N LYS A 181 -36.55 -0.38 6.58
CA LYS A 181 -36.88 -1.65 5.90
C LYS A 181 -35.74 -2.66 6.03
N ASP A 182 -34.51 -2.22 5.86
CA ASP A 182 -33.35 -3.12 5.94
C ASP A 182 -33.09 -3.58 7.37
N LEU A 183 -33.33 -2.73 8.37
CA LEU A 183 -33.33 -3.12 9.78
C LEU A 183 -34.37 -4.22 10.06
N ARG A 184 -35.59 -4.09 9.52
CA ARG A 184 -36.63 -5.13 9.67
C ARG A 184 -36.22 -6.44 9.00
N LYS A 185 -35.61 -6.40 7.82
CA LYS A 185 -35.07 -7.61 7.16
C LYS A 185 -33.97 -8.27 8.01
N ALA A 186 -33.08 -7.48 8.61
CA ALA A 186 -32.04 -7.99 9.49
C ALA A 186 -32.63 -8.64 10.75
N GLN A 187 -33.63 -8.01 11.37
CA GLN A 187 -34.37 -8.57 12.51
C GLN A 187 -35.06 -9.89 12.14
N GLU A 188 -35.66 -9.99 10.96
CA GLU A 188 -36.30 -11.22 10.50
C GLU A 188 -35.28 -12.34 10.26
N LYS A 189 -34.13 -12.03 9.62
CA LYS A 189 -33.02 -12.98 9.48
C LYS A 189 -32.48 -13.44 10.83
N LEU A 190 -32.35 -12.53 11.81
CA LEU A 190 -31.92 -12.87 13.16
C LEU A 190 -32.94 -13.76 13.89
N ARG A 191 -34.24 -13.55 13.68
CA ARG A 191 -35.30 -14.43 14.21
C ARG A 191 -35.30 -15.82 13.58
N GLN A 192 -34.88 -15.92 12.31
CA GLN A 192 -34.74 -17.20 11.61
C GLN A 192 -33.54 -18.03 12.09
N ILE A 193 -32.59 -17.43 12.82
CA ILE A 193 -31.53 -18.19 13.46
C ILE A 193 -32.15 -19.01 14.60
N ASN A 194 -32.30 -20.31 14.35
CA ASN A 194 -32.88 -21.23 15.30
C ASN A 194 -31.91 -21.47 16.47
N VAL A 195 -32.08 -20.72 17.55
CA VAL A 195 -31.26 -20.83 18.77
C VAL A 195 -31.28 -22.26 19.33
N ARG A 196 -32.34 -23.02 19.05
CA ARG A 196 -32.46 -24.42 19.45
C ARG A 196 -31.50 -25.33 18.69
N GLU A 197 -31.39 -25.19 17.37
CA GLU A 197 -30.41 -25.94 16.55
C GLU A 197 -28.98 -25.61 16.95
N LEU A 198 -28.68 -24.34 17.29
CA LEU A 198 -27.38 -23.97 17.84
C LEU A 198 -27.09 -24.63 19.19
N HIS A 199 -28.12 -24.82 20.03
CA HIS A 199 -27.98 -25.51 21.31
C HIS A 199 -27.77 -27.01 21.13
N GLU A 200 -28.51 -27.64 20.22
CA GLU A 200 -28.38 -29.06 19.85
C GLU A 200 -26.99 -29.33 19.25
N MET A 201 -26.53 -28.52 18.29
CA MET A 201 -25.17 -28.61 17.73
C MET A 201 -24.07 -28.42 18.79
N ARG A 202 -24.30 -27.53 19.77
CA ARG A 202 -23.35 -27.34 20.88
C ARG A 202 -23.28 -28.59 21.75
N GLN A 203 -24.41 -29.24 22.01
CA GLN A 203 -24.47 -30.46 22.81
C GLN A 203 -23.79 -31.64 22.08
N ASP A 204 -24.04 -31.77 20.77
CA ASP A 204 -23.36 -32.75 19.92
C ASP A 204 -21.85 -32.53 19.92
N PHE A 205 -21.39 -31.27 19.84
CA PHE A 205 -19.97 -30.94 19.92
C PHE A 205 -19.34 -31.38 21.25
N PHE A 206 -20.04 -31.23 22.38
CA PHE A 206 -19.53 -31.70 23.67
C PHE A 206 -19.42 -33.22 23.72
N THR A 207 -20.43 -33.95 23.23
CA THR A 207 -20.36 -35.42 23.19
C THR A 207 -19.23 -35.91 22.29
N LEU A 208 -19.04 -35.28 21.12
CA LEU A 208 -17.94 -35.61 20.22
C LEU A 208 -16.58 -35.33 20.86
N LYS A 209 -16.44 -34.20 21.58
CA LYS A 209 -15.21 -33.87 22.31
C LYS A 209 -14.86 -34.94 23.35
N GLU A 210 -15.84 -35.42 24.11
CA GLU A 210 -15.62 -36.49 25.09
C GLU A 210 -15.20 -37.81 24.42
N GLN A 211 -15.83 -38.16 23.29
CA GLN A 211 -15.48 -39.35 22.51
C GLN A 211 -14.05 -39.28 21.96
N VAL A 212 -13.63 -38.11 21.43
CA VAL A 212 -12.27 -37.88 20.94
C VAL A 212 -11.26 -37.99 22.08
N GLN A 213 -11.53 -37.38 23.23
CA GLN A 213 -10.65 -37.50 24.40
C GLN A 213 -10.51 -38.94 24.90
N ALA A 214 -11.60 -39.72 24.88
CA ALA A 214 -11.56 -41.14 25.20
C ALA A 214 -10.77 -41.95 24.17
N ALA A 215 -10.86 -41.61 22.88
CA ALA A 215 -10.07 -42.24 21.82
C ALA A 215 -8.57 -41.95 21.98
N VAL A 216 -8.18 -40.70 22.22
CA VAL A 216 -6.78 -40.31 22.47
C VAL A 216 -6.19 -41.10 23.64
N LYS A 217 -6.89 -41.17 24.78
CA LYS A 217 -6.43 -41.98 25.94
C LYS A 217 -6.25 -43.47 25.63
N ARG A 218 -7.01 -44.03 24.67
CA ARG A 218 -6.83 -45.42 24.23
C ARG A 218 -5.60 -45.57 23.34
N VAL A 219 -5.37 -44.61 22.44
CA VAL A 219 -4.17 -44.59 21.59
C VAL A 219 -2.92 -44.46 22.45
N ASP A 220 -2.90 -43.54 23.43
CA ASP A 220 -1.76 -43.37 24.34
C ASP A 220 -1.41 -44.68 25.08
N ARG A 221 -2.43 -45.45 25.50
CA ARG A 221 -2.20 -46.76 26.13
C ARG A 221 -1.58 -47.77 25.16
N ILE A 222 -2.05 -47.78 23.91
CA ILE A 222 -1.51 -48.67 22.87
C ILE A 222 -0.06 -48.27 22.55
N ASP A 223 0.25 -46.98 22.47
CA ASP A 223 1.61 -46.50 22.21
C ASP A 223 2.58 -46.88 23.33
N VAL A 224 2.14 -46.77 24.60
CA VAL A 224 2.94 -47.24 25.74
C VAL A 224 3.17 -48.76 25.67
N MET A 225 2.14 -49.54 25.36
CA MET A 225 2.29 -51.01 25.19
C MET A 225 3.25 -51.34 24.04
N TRP A 226 3.11 -50.67 22.90
CA TRP A 226 3.98 -50.86 21.75
C TRP A 226 5.43 -50.49 22.06
N ALA A 227 5.67 -49.40 22.78
CA ALA A 227 7.01 -49.02 23.20
C ALA A 227 7.65 -50.08 24.10
N THR A 228 6.89 -50.65 25.04
CA THR A 228 7.39 -51.74 25.89
C THR A 228 7.65 -53.03 25.11
N GLU A 229 6.80 -53.36 24.15
CA GLU A 229 6.96 -54.56 23.33
C GLU A 229 8.13 -54.42 22.34
N LYS A 230 8.31 -53.23 21.77
CA LYS A 230 9.47 -52.90 20.94
C LYS A 230 10.79 -53.07 21.69
N LEU A 231 10.89 -52.57 22.92
CA LEU A 231 12.09 -52.76 23.76
C LEU A 231 12.36 -54.24 24.01
N ARG A 232 11.33 -55.03 24.30
CA ARG A 232 11.46 -56.48 24.50
C ARG A 232 11.95 -57.19 23.23
N ILE A 233 11.43 -56.82 22.06
CA ILE A 233 11.87 -57.36 20.77
C ILE A 233 13.34 -57.00 20.50
N GLU A 234 13.76 -55.77 20.81
CA GLU A 234 15.16 -55.34 20.65
C GLU A 234 16.10 -56.13 21.57
N GLU A 235 15.70 -56.41 22.81
CA GLU A 235 16.44 -57.28 23.75
C GLU A 235 16.56 -58.71 23.23
N ASP A 236 15.46 -59.30 22.75
CA ASP A 236 15.45 -60.65 22.17
C ASP A 236 16.31 -60.73 20.89
N LEU A 237 16.28 -59.70 20.04
CA LEU A 237 17.14 -59.60 18.86
C LEU A 237 18.62 -59.48 19.23
N ALA A 238 18.95 -58.71 20.25
CA ALA A 238 20.33 -58.57 20.74
C ALA A 238 20.85 -59.93 21.25
N ARG A 239 20.03 -60.65 22.02
CA ARG A 239 20.34 -62.00 22.50
C ARG A 239 20.54 -63.00 21.35
N ASN A 240 19.61 -63.06 20.41
CA ASN A 240 19.73 -63.95 19.25
C ASN A 240 20.99 -63.64 18.43
N ASN A 241 21.34 -62.36 18.26
CA ASN A 241 22.58 -61.96 17.59
C ASN A 241 23.83 -62.41 18.35
N SER A 242 23.83 -62.39 19.68
CA SER A 242 24.94 -62.95 20.46
C SER A 242 25.06 -64.46 20.28
N GLU A 243 23.94 -65.19 20.34
CA GLU A 243 23.91 -66.65 20.15
C GLU A 243 24.37 -67.04 18.73
N LEU A 244 23.96 -66.28 17.70
CA LEU A 244 24.44 -66.48 16.33
C LEU A 244 25.94 -66.22 16.18
N LYS A 245 26.49 -65.20 16.84
CA LYS A 245 27.94 -64.92 16.83
C LYS A 245 28.73 -66.03 17.51
N GLU A 246 28.22 -66.58 18.61
CA GLU A 246 28.84 -67.72 19.28
C GLU A 246 28.80 -68.97 18.40
N LEU A 247 27.66 -69.26 17.76
CA LEU A 247 27.54 -70.36 16.81
C LEU A 247 28.48 -70.18 15.63
N GLN A 248 28.60 -68.96 15.10
CA GLN A 248 29.55 -68.65 14.01
C GLN A 248 30.99 -68.90 14.44
N ARG A 249 31.40 -68.50 15.64
CA ARG A 249 32.74 -68.80 16.19
C ARG A 249 32.97 -70.29 16.35
N TYR A 250 31.97 -71.01 16.85
CA TYR A 250 32.04 -72.46 17.01
C TYR A 250 32.21 -73.17 15.65
N MET A 251 31.42 -72.78 14.66
CA MET A 251 31.50 -73.31 13.30
C MET A 251 32.84 -72.99 12.64
N GLN A 252 33.34 -71.76 12.81
CA GLN A 252 34.67 -71.38 12.32
C GLN A 252 35.77 -72.26 12.92
N GLY A 253 35.75 -72.46 14.24
CA GLY A 253 36.72 -73.34 14.90
C GLY A 253 36.66 -74.78 14.38
N ARG A 254 35.47 -75.30 14.04
CA ARG A 254 35.34 -76.62 13.39
C ARG A 254 35.88 -76.64 11.97
N ILE A 255 35.65 -75.58 11.19
CA ILE A 255 36.20 -75.44 9.85
C ILE A 255 37.73 -75.42 9.92
N ASP A 256 38.30 -74.64 10.84
CA ASP A 256 39.75 -74.53 11.01
C ASP A 256 40.39 -75.90 11.34
N VAL A 257 39.76 -76.69 12.22
CA VAL A 257 40.21 -78.07 12.51
C VAL A 257 40.13 -78.97 11.28
N CYS A 258 39.09 -78.83 10.44
CA CYS A 258 39.00 -79.60 9.19
C CYS A 258 40.08 -79.19 8.20
N VAL A 259 40.38 -77.90 8.09
CA VAL A 259 41.46 -77.37 7.24
C VAL A 259 42.82 -77.90 7.70
N GLU A 260 43.08 -77.94 9.01
CA GLU A 260 44.30 -78.53 9.56
C GLU A 260 44.39 -80.03 9.26
N ALA A 261 43.30 -80.78 9.43
CA ALA A 261 43.24 -82.21 9.12
C ALA A 261 43.47 -82.48 7.62
N ASP A 262 42.88 -81.66 6.73
CA ASP A 262 43.11 -81.75 5.28
C ASP A 262 44.58 -81.43 4.93
N ALA A 263 45.19 -80.45 5.59
CA ALA A 263 46.61 -80.14 5.43
C ALA A 263 47.52 -81.28 5.93
N ASP A 264 47.16 -81.96 7.02
CA ASP A 264 47.84 -83.17 7.50
C ASP A 264 47.70 -84.33 6.50
N LEU A 265 46.49 -84.54 5.96
CA LEU A 265 46.24 -85.55 4.93
C LEU A 265 47.04 -85.28 3.65
N ALA A 266 47.11 -84.03 3.21
CA ALA A 266 47.91 -83.63 2.05
C ALA A 266 49.41 -83.90 2.27
N ARG A 267 49.94 -83.59 3.46
CA ARG A 267 51.32 -83.91 3.84
C ARG A 267 51.56 -85.43 3.85
N ASN A 268 50.64 -86.20 4.43
CA ASN A 268 50.75 -87.67 4.45
C ASN A 268 50.68 -88.26 3.04
N HIS A 269 49.84 -87.72 2.17
CA HIS A 269 49.76 -88.14 0.77
C HIS A 269 51.07 -87.87 0.04
N GLN A 270 51.69 -86.70 0.24
CA GLN A 270 52.99 -86.37 -0.35
C GLN A 270 54.11 -87.31 0.13
N VAL A 271 54.14 -87.64 1.44
CA VAL A 271 55.10 -88.63 1.97
C VAL A 271 54.86 -90.02 1.39
N LEU A 272 53.60 -90.41 1.21
CA LEU A 272 53.25 -91.69 0.61
C LEU A 272 53.64 -91.74 -0.87
N GLU A 273 53.43 -90.66 -1.61
CA GLU A 273 53.85 -90.51 -3.01
C GLU A 273 55.39 -90.61 -3.13
N GLN A 274 56.13 -89.95 -2.22
CA GLN A 274 57.59 -90.09 -2.14
C GLN A 274 58.02 -91.54 -1.84
N ARG A 275 57.32 -92.25 -0.94
CA ARG A 275 57.59 -93.67 -0.66
C ARG A 275 57.29 -94.57 -1.85
N VAL A 276 56.18 -94.32 -2.55
CA VAL A 276 55.84 -95.07 -3.77
C VAL A 276 56.88 -94.81 -4.85
N LYS A 277 57.37 -93.58 -4.98
CA LYS A 277 58.45 -93.24 -5.90
C LYS A 277 59.75 -93.95 -5.55
N LEU A 278 60.16 -93.95 -4.28
CA LEU A 278 61.33 -94.71 -3.81
C LEU A 278 61.17 -96.22 -4.06
N LEU A 279 60.00 -96.79 -3.79
CA LEU A 279 59.72 -98.19 -4.08
C LEU A 279 59.71 -98.48 -5.59
N ALA A 280 59.24 -97.54 -6.41
CA ALA A 280 59.30 -97.65 -7.87
C ALA A 280 60.75 -97.57 -8.37
N ASP A 281 61.58 -96.71 -7.77
CA ASP A 281 63.02 -96.61 -8.05
C ASP A 281 63.74 -97.91 -7.60
N ASP A 282 63.41 -98.45 -6.41
CA ASP A 282 63.93 -99.74 -5.93
C ASP A 282 63.48 -100.90 -6.84
N LEU A 283 62.22 -100.91 -7.29
CA LEU A 283 61.74 -101.89 -8.27
C LEU A 283 62.42 -101.71 -9.63
N GLY A 284 62.74 -100.48 -10.00
CA GLY A 284 63.59 -100.14 -11.14
C GLY A 284 64.97 -100.76 -10.98
N LEU A 285 65.62 -100.55 -9.84
CA LEU A 285 66.91 -101.16 -9.50
C LEU A 285 66.83 -102.68 -9.46
N PHE A 286 65.80 -103.28 -8.87
CA PHE A 286 65.64 -104.74 -8.88
C PHE A 286 65.35 -105.27 -10.29
N ARG A 287 64.63 -104.51 -11.11
CA ARG A 287 64.43 -104.84 -12.52
C ARG A 287 65.73 -104.73 -13.29
N ASP A 288 66.53 -103.71 -13.01
CA ASP A 288 67.84 -103.50 -13.63
C ASP A 288 68.83 -104.56 -13.15
N ASP A 289 68.84 -104.95 -11.88
CA ASP A 289 69.62 -106.05 -11.31
C ASP A 289 69.18 -107.40 -11.86
N THR A 290 67.87 -107.64 -12.02
CA THR A 290 67.37 -108.87 -12.65
C THR A 290 67.63 -108.87 -14.15
N GLN A 291 67.62 -107.71 -14.80
CA GLN A 291 68.01 -107.52 -16.18
C GLN A 291 69.54 -107.65 -16.33
N GLU A 292 70.33 -107.23 -15.36
CA GLU A 292 71.79 -107.36 -15.30
C GLU A 292 72.19 -108.80 -14.97
N LEU A 293 71.45 -109.51 -14.12
CA LEU A 293 71.56 -110.95 -13.89
C LEU A 293 71.11 -111.75 -15.11
N SER A 294 70.05 -111.31 -15.79
CA SER A 294 69.61 -111.85 -17.09
C SER A 294 70.68 -111.61 -18.14
N VAL A 295 71.31 -110.43 -18.16
CA VAL A 295 72.41 -110.05 -19.05
C VAL A 295 73.70 -110.74 -18.63
N LEU A 296 73.93 -111.10 -17.36
CA LEU A 296 75.07 -111.90 -16.90
C LEU A 296 74.87 -113.39 -17.23
N ALA A 297 73.64 -113.89 -17.15
CA ALA A 297 73.26 -115.24 -17.60
C ALA A 297 73.26 -115.33 -19.14
N ALA A 298 72.90 -114.25 -19.83
CA ALA A 298 73.05 -114.09 -21.26
C ALA A 298 74.52 -113.83 -21.63
N SER A 299 75.33 -113.14 -20.83
CA SER A 299 76.77 -112.88 -21.03
C SER A 299 77.63 -114.12 -20.74
N ALA A 300 77.19 -115.04 -19.88
CA ALA A 300 77.72 -116.39 -19.83
C ALA A 300 77.40 -117.20 -21.11
N ARG A 301 76.37 -116.79 -21.85
CA ARG A 301 75.93 -117.36 -23.15
C ARG A 301 76.51 -116.61 -24.36
N ASP A 302 76.86 -115.33 -24.20
CA ASP A 302 77.30 -114.39 -25.24
C ASP A 302 78.81 -114.08 -25.14
N LYS A 303 79.50 -114.45 -24.05
CA LYS A 303 80.96 -114.71 -24.07
C LYS A 303 81.35 -115.90 -24.98
N SER A 304 80.34 -116.58 -25.55
CA SER A 304 80.47 -117.55 -26.64
C SER A 304 80.12 -116.97 -28.02
N LYS A 305 79.74 -115.69 -28.15
CA LYS A 305 79.30 -115.04 -29.41
C LYS A 305 79.86 -113.63 -29.67
N GLU A 306 80.30 -112.87 -28.67
CA GLU A 306 80.94 -111.56 -28.85
C GLU A 306 82.47 -111.66 -28.81
N LEU A 307 82.98 -112.72 -29.45
CA LEU A 307 84.30 -112.77 -30.07
C LEU A 307 84.24 -112.24 -31.51
N ASP A 308 83.06 -111.85 -32.02
CA ASP A 308 82.87 -111.45 -33.42
C ASP A 308 82.65 -109.96 -33.67
N GLU A 309 82.06 -109.14 -32.78
CA GLU A 309 81.61 -107.79 -33.21
C GLU A 309 81.86 -106.67 -32.19
N VAL A 310 83.09 -106.63 -31.66
CA VAL A 310 83.71 -105.44 -31.04
C VAL A 310 83.90 -104.28 -32.04
N LEU A 311 83.62 -104.46 -33.32
CA LEU A 311 84.03 -103.48 -34.30
C LEU A 311 82.85 -102.79 -34.94
N THR A 312 82.79 -101.49 -34.65
CA THR A 312 82.32 -100.38 -35.48
C THR A 312 80.90 -99.87 -35.21
N GLU A 313 80.83 -98.55 -34.98
CA GLU A 313 79.63 -97.71 -35.01
C GLU A 313 78.66 -97.95 -33.84
N VAL A 314 78.50 -97.07 -32.84
CA VAL A 314 78.05 -95.69 -32.97
C VAL A 314 78.33 -95.00 -31.63
N ARG A 315 79.53 -94.46 -31.48
CA ARG A 315 79.80 -93.28 -30.64
C ARG A 315 79.77 -92.05 -31.57
N SER A 316 78.59 -91.58 -31.97
CA SER A 316 78.37 -90.21 -32.43
C SER A 316 76.98 -90.09 -33.05
N THR A 317 76.01 -89.49 -32.38
CA THR A 317 75.27 -88.33 -32.90
C THR A 317 74.13 -87.88 -31.98
N ASN A 318 74.12 -86.57 -31.76
CA ASN A 318 72.94 -85.69 -31.66
C ASN A 318 72.25 -85.48 -30.32
N GLU A 319 72.86 -84.63 -29.49
CA GLU A 319 72.18 -83.39 -29.08
C GLU A 319 71.79 -82.60 -30.34
N VAL A 320 70.51 -82.22 -30.50
CA VAL A 320 70.04 -81.02 -31.22
C VAL A 320 68.50 -81.02 -31.30
N LEU A 321 67.90 -79.98 -30.68
CA LEU A 321 66.73 -79.22 -31.15
C LEU A 321 65.36 -79.94 -31.11
N VAL A 322 64.21 -79.30 -30.83
CA VAL A 322 63.82 -77.89 -30.73
C VAL A 322 62.33 -77.82 -30.31
N LYS A 323 62.02 -76.84 -29.45
CA LYS A 323 60.85 -75.92 -29.38
C LYS A 323 59.38 -76.38 -29.53
N ASP A 324 58.56 -75.42 -29.08
CA ASP A 324 57.21 -75.01 -29.51
C ASP A 324 56.06 -75.52 -28.62
N VAL A 325 55.02 -74.76 -28.23
CA VAL A 325 54.42 -73.42 -28.49
C VAL A 325 53.34 -73.31 -27.37
N GLY A 326 52.99 -72.22 -26.68
CA GLY A 326 52.55 -70.88 -27.07
C GLY A 326 51.10 -70.60 -26.59
N TYR A 327 50.79 -69.32 -26.36
CA TYR A 327 49.52 -68.58 -26.56
C TYR A 327 48.90 -67.75 -25.40
N PHE A 328 48.50 -66.55 -25.84
CA PHE A 328 47.96 -65.33 -25.22
C PHE A 328 46.52 -65.39 -24.68
N LYS A 329 46.15 -64.49 -23.74
CA LYS A 329 45.09 -63.47 -23.97
C LYS A 329 45.03 -62.36 -22.90
N THR A 330 44.83 -61.14 -23.37
CA THR A 330 44.67 -59.84 -22.67
C THR A 330 43.25 -59.62 -22.13
N ARG A 331 43.11 -58.81 -21.07
CA ARG A 331 41.98 -57.86 -20.92
C ARG A 331 42.34 -56.69 -19.99
N ILE A 332 42.08 -55.48 -20.50
CA ILE A 332 42.09 -54.17 -19.83
C ILE A 332 40.63 -53.74 -19.59
N THR A 333 40.44 -52.74 -18.70
CA THR A 333 39.28 -51.84 -18.41
C THR A 333 38.54 -52.16 -17.11
N CYS A 334 38.14 -51.22 -16.25
CA CYS A 334 38.32 -49.77 -16.11
C CYS A 334 37.93 -49.43 -14.66
N ILE A 335 38.65 -48.50 -14.00
CA ILE A 335 38.19 -47.89 -12.75
C ILE A 335 37.40 -46.63 -13.14
N GLU A 336 36.15 -46.55 -12.72
CA GLU A 336 35.32 -45.35 -12.87
C GLU A 336 35.91 -44.18 -12.09
N ILE A 337 36.26 -43.13 -12.82
CA ILE A 337 36.63 -41.82 -12.30
C ILE A 337 35.33 -41.10 -11.93
N ALA A 338 35.16 -40.78 -10.64
CA ALA A 338 34.15 -39.83 -10.19
C ALA A 338 34.50 -38.45 -10.73
N GLY A 339 33.75 -37.98 -11.73
CA GLY A 339 33.92 -36.65 -12.30
C GLY A 339 33.62 -35.56 -11.27
N MET A 340 34.66 -34.85 -10.83
CA MET A 340 34.52 -33.48 -10.33
C MET A 340 34.47 -32.56 -11.55
N GLU A 341 33.28 -32.06 -11.89
CA GLU A 341 33.18 -30.88 -12.75
C GLU A 341 33.54 -29.65 -11.91
N GLU A 342 34.80 -29.23 -11.95
CA GLU A 342 35.19 -27.89 -11.52
C GLU A 342 34.64 -26.88 -12.54
N TRP A 343 33.73 -26.02 -12.10
CA TRP A 343 33.25 -24.87 -12.87
C TRP A 343 33.94 -23.60 -12.38
N SER A 344 34.52 -22.84 -13.30
CA SER A 344 35.22 -21.58 -13.03
C SER A 344 34.25 -20.53 -12.44
N GLY A 345 34.54 -20.04 -11.22
CA GLY A 345 33.81 -18.94 -10.58
C GLY A 345 33.34 -19.20 -9.14
N PHE A 346 33.60 -20.38 -8.57
CA PHE A 346 33.39 -20.68 -7.14
C PHE A 346 34.67 -21.25 -6.51
N MET A 347 34.75 -21.25 -5.18
CA MET A 347 35.85 -21.92 -4.47
C MET A 347 35.93 -23.40 -4.87
N PRO A 348 37.14 -23.97 -5.01
CA PRO A 348 37.32 -25.40 -5.20
C PRO A 348 36.60 -26.18 -4.09
N GLY A 349 35.74 -27.14 -4.45
CA GLY A 349 35.11 -28.06 -3.49
C GLY A 349 33.65 -27.79 -3.09
N VAL A 350 32.98 -26.75 -3.62
CA VAL A 350 31.53 -26.57 -3.38
C VAL A 350 30.72 -27.61 -4.17
N ILE A 351 30.04 -28.51 -3.46
CA ILE A 351 29.16 -29.52 -4.05
C ILE A 351 27.75 -28.94 -4.16
N PHE A 352 27.24 -28.76 -5.39
CA PHE A 352 25.84 -28.40 -5.63
C PHE A 352 24.88 -29.45 -5.06
N TYR A 353 23.64 -29.05 -4.80
CA TYR A 353 22.66 -29.97 -4.22
C TYR A 353 22.60 -31.30 -4.99
N LYS A 354 22.68 -32.40 -4.23
CA LYS A 354 22.67 -33.77 -4.77
C LYS A 354 21.60 -34.64 -4.13
N LYS A 355 21.07 -34.20 -3.00
CA LYS A 355 20.22 -34.93 -2.06
C LYS A 355 19.38 -33.93 -1.25
N TRP A 356 18.34 -34.41 -0.61
CA TRP A 356 17.64 -33.70 0.47
C TRP A 356 18.49 -33.74 1.76
N SER A 357 18.45 -32.66 2.54
CA SER A 357 19.25 -32.50 3.75
C SER A 357 18.66 -33.28 4.91
N LEU A 358 19.50 -34.03 5.63
CA LEU A 358 19.14 -34.64 6.92
C LEU A 358 19.01 -33.61 8.04
N LEU A 359 19.60 -32.42 7.88
CA LEU A 359 19.66 -31.40 8.93
C LEU A 359 18.45 -30.45 8.88
N ALA A 360 17.87 -30.25 7.70
CA ALA A 360 16.74 -29.35 7.49
C ALA A 360 15.62 -30.03 6.71
N HIS A 361 14.71 -30.65 7.44
CA HIS A 361 13.42 -31.12 6.95
C HIS A 361 12.38 -31.02 8.07
N GLY A 362 11.10 -30.91 7.69
CA GLY A 362 9.98 -30.94 8.62
C GLY A 362 9.90 -32.25 9.40
N GLN A 363 9.36 -32.22 10.61
CA GLN A 363 9.18 -33.42 11.45
C GLN A 363 8.26 -34.45 10.79
N ASP A 364 7.37 -33.97 9.92
CA ASP A 364 6.41 -34.75 9.14
C ASP A 364 6.98 -35.21 7.78
N VAL A 365 8.22 -34.85 7.42
CA VAL A 365 8.88 -35.33 6.20
C VAL A 365 9.80 -36.48 6.52
N LYS A 366 9.63 -37.61 5.82
CA LYS A 366 10.59 -38.72 5.85
C LYS A 366 11.42 -38.73 4.58
N LEU A 367 12.73 -38.75 4.77
CA LEU A 367 13.70 -38.96 3.71
C LEU A 367 13.99 -40.44 3.48
N SER A 368 14.26 -40.83 2.24
CA SER A 368 14.81 -42.15 1.92
C SER A 368 16.26 -42.30 2.42
N PRO A 369 16.78 -43.54 2.59
CA PRO A 369 18.15 -43.76 3.06
C PRO A 369 19.22 -43.14 2.15
N ASP A 370 18.95 -43.06 0.86
CA ASP A 370 19.80 -42.43 -0.14
C ASP A 370 19.56 -40.91 -0.28
N GLN A 371 18.51 -40.39 0.39
CA GLN A 371 18.09 -38.99 0.51
C GLN A 371 17.68 -38.32 -0.80
N TYR A 372 17.34 -39.10 -1.84
CA TYR A 372 16.79 -38.51 -3.07
C TYR A 372 15.30 -38.32 -3.00
N LEU A 373 14.62 -39.06 -2.13
CA LEU A 373 13.18 -39.01 -1.95
C LEU A 373 12.84 -38.35 -0.63
N ALA A 374 11.90 -37.41 -0.71
CA ALA A 374 11.25 -36.82 0.44
C ALA A 374 9.76 -37.12 0.34
N THR A 375 9.22 -37.76 1.39
CA THR A 375 7.81 -38.14 1.49
C THR A 375 7.19 -37.44 2.69
N GLY A 376 6.17 -36.62 2.47
CA GLY A 376 5.34 -36.05 3.54
C GLY A 376 4.50 -37.13 4.22
N ARG A 377 4.39 -37.06 5.55
CA ARG A 377 3.66 -38.00 6.40
C ARG A 377 2.59 -37.27 7.23
N GLY A 378 1.58 -38.03 7.66
CA GLY A 378 0.53 -37.53 8.55
C GLY A 378 -0.67 -36.92 7.82
N ASN A 379 -1.66 -36.47 8.60
CA ASN A 379 -2.92 -35.95 8.08
C ASN A 379 -2.73 -34.64 7.28
N LEU A 380 -1.63 -33.91 7.48
CA LEU A 380 -1.32 -32.61 6.86
C LEU A 380 -0.95 -32.73 5.36
N ALA A 381 -0.19 -33.76 4.99
CA ALA A 381 0.06 -34.09 3.58
C ALA A 381 -1.24 -34.40 2.82
N THR A 382 -2.29 -34.84 3.53
CA THR A 382 -3.63 -35.13 2.98
C THR A 382 -4.63 -33.98 3.10
N THR A 383 -4.51 -33.09 4.09
CA THR A 383 -5.44 -31.96 4.31
C THR A 383 -4.95 -30.65 3.73
N GLY A 384 -3.65 -30.54 3.40
CA GLY A 384 -3.04 -29.36 2.79
C GLY A 384 -3.05 -28.07 3.63
N ILE A 385 -3.48 -28.15 4.89
CA ILE A 385 -3.47 -27.02 5.82
C ILE A 385 -2.09 -26.95 6.43
N VAL A 386 -1.41 -25.83 6.23
CA VAL A 386 -0.11 -25.50 6.84
C VAL A 386 -0.36 -24.67 8.10
N VAL A 387 0.15 -25.13 9.24
CA VAL A 387 0.00 -24.48 10.55
C VAL A 387 1.33 -23.86 11.02
N GLU A 388 2.46 -24.51 10.78
CA GLU A 388 3.79 -24.06 11.23
C GLU A 388 4.81 -23.95 10.08
N ALA A 389 6.00 -23.36 10.31
CA ALA A 389 6.95 -23.01 9.24
C ALA A 389 7.72 -24.21 8.66
N ASP A 390 7.90 -25.27 9.45
CA ASP A 390 8.67 -26.46 9.15
C ASP A 390 7.83 -27.62 8.60
N GLU A 391 6.50 -27.58 8.76
CA GLU A 391 5.58 -28.62 8.27
C GLU A 391 5.66 -28.82 6.74
N GLY A 392 5.89 -30.06 6.32
CA GLY A 392 6.02 -30.47 4.93
C GLY A 392 7.32 -29.99 4.27
N LEU A 393 8.22 -29.34 5.01
CA LEU A 393 9.40 -28.70 4.44
C LEU A 393 10.49 -29.74 4.10
N THR A 394 11.03 -29.68 2.90
CA THR A 394 12.27 -30.39 2.55
C THR A 394 13.25 -29.43 1.86
N VAL A 395 14.48 -29.41 2.36
CA VAL A 395 15.54 -28.51 1.90
C VAL A 395 16.64 -29.34 1.27
N ALA A 396 17.17 -28.90 0.13
CA ALA A 396 18.26 -29.64 -0.51
C ALA A 396 19.60 -29.40 0.20
N ASP A 397 20.46 -30.43 0.20
CA ASP A 397 21.80 -30.41 0.79
C ASP A 397 22.79 -29.74 -0.18
N GLY A 398 22.66 -28.41 -0.32
CA GLY A 398 23.57 -27.58 -1.11
C GLY A 398 22.88 -26.49 -1.94
N PRO A 399 23.66 -25.58 -2.55
CA PRO A 399 23.15 -24.47 -3.33
C PRO A 399 22.66 -24.89 -4.72
N CYS A 400 21.75 -24.11 -5.27
CA CYS A 400 21.28 -24.20 -6.64
C CYS A 400 22.40 -24.02 -7.66
N LYS A 401 22.22 -24.65 -8.82
CA LYS A 401 23.08 -24.37 -9.97
C LYS A 401 22.75 -23.00 -10.53
N ARG A 402 23.79 -22.22 -10.85
CA ARG A 402 23.69 -20.87 -11.42
C ARG A 402 23.86 -20.85 -12.93
N PHE A 403 23.13 -19.97 -13.59
CA PHE A 403 23.17 -19.73 -15.02
C PHE A 403 23.21 -18.22 -15.28
N GLY A 404 24.02 -17.75 -16.23
CA GLY A 404 24.06 -16.33 -16.60
C GLY A 404 25.45 -15.71 -16.43
N LYS A 405 25.47 -14.42 -16.10
CA LYS A 405 26.68 -13.60 -15.92
C LYS A 405 26.74 -13.06 -14.49
N PRO A 406 27.93 -12.65 -14.00
CA PRO A 406 28.05 -11.92 -12.73
C PRO A 406 27.04 -10.78 -12.62
N GLY A 407 26.35 -10.71 -11.48
CA GLY A 407 25.28 -9.73 -11.20
C GLY A 407 23.91 -10.01 -11.81
N LEU A 408 23.78 -11.08 -12.61
CA LEU A 408 22.51 -11.51 -13.24
C LEU A 408 22.36 -13.05 -13.20
N TRP A 409 22.82 -13.65 -12.11
CA TRP A 409 22.76 -15.10 -11.94
C TRP A 409 21.32 -15.59 -11.76
N SER A 410 20.92 -16.58 -12.54
CA SER A 410 19.67 -17.31 -12.37
C SER A 410 19.96 -18.63 -11.65
N SER A 411 19.19 -18.95 -10.62
CA SER A 411 19.29 -20.22 -9.87
C SER A 411 18.25 -21.20 -10.39
N TYR A 412 18.64 -22.44 -10.68
CA TYR A 412 17.73 -23.48 -11.18
C TYR A 412 17.84 -24.79 -10.39
N PHE A 413 16.68 -25.41 -10.14
CA PHE A 413 16.60 -26.80 -9.73
C PHE A 413 15.37 -27.51 -10.26
N GLU A 414 15.39 -28.85 -10.21
CA GLU A 414 14.31 -29.68 -10.73
C GLU A 414 14.07 -30.88 -9.82
N PHE A 415 12.82 -31.28 -9.69
CA PHE A 415 12.40 -32.47 -8.96
C PHE A 415 11.26 -33.16 -9.70
N GLU A 416 11.05 -34.44 -9.42
CA GLU A 416 10.00 -35.28 -10.01
C GLU A 416 8.99 -35.68 -8.95
N LEU A 417 7.72 -35.71 -9.33
CA LEU A 417 6.64 -36.17 -8.46
C LEU A 417 6.52 -37.68 -8.54
N GLU A 418 6.83 -38.38 -7.45
CA GLU A 418 6.61 -39.83 -7.39
C GLU A 418 5.21 -40.20 -6.88
N GLU A 419 4.66 -39.39 -5.99
CA GLU A 419 3.37 -39.67 -5.39
C GLU A 419 2.59 -38.37 -5.18
N ILE A 420 1.31 -38.43 -5.54
CA ILE A 420 0.33 -37.35 -5.39
C ILE A 420 -0.72 -37.82 -4.40
N ALA A 421 -1.07 -36.96 -3.44
CA ALA A 421 -2.18 -37.23 -2.54
C ALA A 421 -3.48 -36.60 -3.09
N PRO A 422 -4.62 -37.30 -3.01
CA PRO A 422 -5.91 -36.69 -3.32
C PRO A 422 -6.27 -35.71 -2.19
N ALA A 423 -5.99 -34.43 -2.41
CA ALA A 423 -6.42 -33.35 -1.55
C ALA A 423 -7.76 -32.77 -2.06
N PRO A 424 -8.69 -32.36 -1.17
CA PRO A 424 -9.87 -31.61 -1.58
C PRO A 424 -9.49 -30.35 -2.37
N ALA A 425 -10.33 -29.91 -3.31
CA ALA A 425 -10.09 -28.65 -4.03
C ALA A 425 -9.93 -27.48 -3.03
N GLY A 426 -8.85 -26.70 -3.18
CA GLY A 426 -8.49 -25.62 -2.26
C GLY A 426 -7.80 -26.04 -0.95
N ALA A 427 -7.59 -27.33 -0.73
CA ALA A 427 -6.86 -27.86 0.43
C ALA A 427 -5.35 -27.84 0.17
N GLY A 428 -4.76 -26.64 0.22
CA GLY A 428 -3.32 -26.42 0.04
C GLY A 428 -2.75 -26.95 -1.27
N GLY A 429 -1.43 -27.05 -1.36
CA GLY A 429 -0.77 -27.69 -2.49
C GLY A 429 0.75 -27.64 -2.39
N LEU A 430 1.40 -28.36 -3.30
CA LEU A 430 2.86 -28.37 -3.43
C LEU A 430 3.39 -26.94 -3.64
N TYR A 431 4.33 -26.50 -2.81
CA TYR A 431 5.08 -25.27 -3.04
C TYR A 431 6.53 -25.60 -3.40
N ALA A 432 7.07 -24.93 -4.40
CA ALA A 432 8.46 -25.07 -4.81
C ALA A 432 9.12 -23.70 -4.83
N GLY A 433 10.35 -23.64 -4.34
CA GLY A 433 10.98 -22.36 -4.07
C GLY A 433 12.43 -22.45 -3.65
N LEU A 434 12.92 -21.34 -3.11
CA LEU A 434 14.31 -21.12 -2.80
C LEU A 434 14.45 -20.35 -1.50
N SER A 435 15.48 -20.70 -0.74
CA SER A 435 15.89 -19.98 0.48
C SER A 435 17.21 -19.27 0.28
N LEU A 436 17.38 -18.17 1.02
CA LEU A 436 18.67 -17.48 1.17
C LEU A 436 19.62 -18.24 2.09
N GLN A 437 19.09 -18.95 3.08
CA GLN A 437 19.86 -19.73 4.05
C GLN A 437 20.25 -21.10 3.51
N SER A 438 21.40 -21.60 3.97
CA SER A 438 21.83 -22.98 3.74
C SER A 438 21.02 -23.99 4.55
N ALA A 439 20.99 -25.25 4.13
CA ALA A 439 20.32 -26.29 4.89
C ALA A 439 20.87 -26.46 6.32
N LYS A 440 22.15 -26.15 6.54
CA LYS A 440 22.75 -26.16 7.88
C LYS A 440 22.20 -25.02 8.74
N GLU A 441 22.14 -23.81 8.20
CA GLU A 441 21.60 -22.62 8.90
C GLU A 441 20.11 -22.81 9.26
N ILE A 442 19.32 -23.38 8.35
CA ILE A 442 17.91 -23.72 8.62
C ILE A 442 17.81 -24.82 9.67
N GLY A 443 18.69 -25.83 9.62
CA GLY A 443 18.72 -26.92 10.60
C GLY A 443 19.09 -26.46 12.01
N GLU A 444 19.95 -25.45 12.13
CA GLU A 444 20.39 -24.87 13.41
C GLU A 444 19.37 -23.88 13.99
N HIS A 445 18.42 -23.37 13.19
CA HIS A 445 17.37 -22.50 13.68
C HIS A 445 16.37 -23.27 14.56
N PRO A 446 16.01 -22.81 15.78
CA PRO A 446 15.15 -23.55 16.72
C PRO A 446 13.76 -23.92 16.19
N ARG A 447 13.33 -23.29 15.10
CA ARG A 447 12.03 -23.46 14.45
C ARG A 447 12.15 -23.80 12.95
N HIS A 448 13.35 -24.08 12.46
CA HIS A 448 13.64 -24.30 11.04
C HIS A 448 13.06 -23.22 10.10
N GLU A 449 13.05 -21.96 10.56
CA GLU A 449 12.56 -20.83 9.79
C GLU A 449 13.65 -20.36 8.82
N PHE A 450 13.23 -19.77 7.70
CA PHE A 450 14.13 -19.28 6.65
C PHE A 450 13.55 -18.05 5.96
N ASP A 451 14.40 -17.33 5.25
CA ASP A 451 14.01 -16.30 4.30
C ASP A 451 13.99 -16.89 2.90
N GLY A 452 12.86 -16.76 2.21
CA GLY A 452 12.75 -17.35 0.89
C GLY A 452 11.46 -17.05 0.16
N TRP A 453 11.41 -17.59 -1.05
CA TRP A 453 10.30 -17.41 -1.97
C TRP A 453 9.84 -18.78 -2.44
N LEU A 454 8.54 -19.03 -2.41
CA LEU A 454 7.95 -20.23 -2.96
C LEU A 454 6.76 -19.89 -3.85
N ILE A 455 6.49 -20.74 -4.84
CA ILE A 455 5.28 -20.68 -5.66
C ILE A 455 4.61 -22.03 -5.61
N GLY A 456 3.28 -22.04 -5.49
CA GLY A 456 2.52 -23.27 -5.39
C GLY A 456 1.14 -23.06 -4.77
N GLY A 457 0.55 -24.17 -4.31
CA GLY A 457 -0.84 -24.16 -3.88
C GLY A 457 -1.81 -23.77 -5.00
N PRO A 458 -3.05 -23.38 -4.64
CA PRO A 458 -4.03 -22.89 -5.61
C PRO A 458 -3.71 -21.44 -5.99
N LEU A 459 -2.78 -21.25 -6.94
CA LEU A 459 -2.45 -19.94 -7.51
C LEU A 459 -1.82 -18.97 -6.49
N LYS A 460 -0.89 -19.43 -5.64
CA LYS A 460 -0.24 -18.61 -4.62
C LYS A 460 1.29 -18.56 -4.75
N ALA A 461 1.85 -17.47 -4.26
CA ALA A 461 3.28 -17.34 -3.99
C ALA A 461 3.47 -16.89 -2.55
N LEU A 462 4.50 -17.43 -1.91
CA LEU A 462 4.82 -17.21 -0.52
C LEU A 462 6.13 -16.45 -0.43
N ILE A 463 6.13 -15.40 0.38
CA ILE A 463 7.35 -14.73 0.83
C ILE A 463 7.49 -15.06 2.31
N VAL A 464 8.50 -15.86 2.62
CA VAL A 464 8.78 -16.34 3.98
C VAL A 464 9.89 -15.47 4.55
N LYS A 465 9.66 -14.98 5.77
CA LYS A 465 10.66 -14.24 6.56
C LYS A 465 10.82 -14.91 7.91
N PHE A 466 12.05 -15.24 8.30
CA PHE A 466 12.31 -15.82 9.62
C PHE A 466 12.24 -14.75 10.72
N GLY A 467 11.82 -15.15 11.92
CA GLY A 467 11.72 -14.27 13.08
C GLY A 467 13.02 -14.25 13.88
N THR A 468 13.42 -13.07 14.39
CA THR A 468 14.65 -12.94 15.19
C THR A 468 14.44 -13.08 16.70
N ALA A 469 13.20 -13.28 17.17
CA ALA A 469 12.94 -13.40 18.61
C ALA A 469 13.64 -14.62 19.23
N GLY A 470 14.63 -14.36 20.09
CA GLY A 470 15.37 -15.39 20.83
C GLY A 470 16.68 -15.83 20.17
N MET A 471 17.01 -15.31 18.98
CA MET A 471 18.34 -15.46 18.38
C MET A 471 19.21 -14.27 18.77
N PRO A 472 20.50 -14.46 19.10
CA PRO A 472 21.42 -13.33 19.20
C PRO A 472 21.38 -12.58 17.87
N GLU A 473 21.27 -11.26 17.93
CA GLU A 473 21.36 -10.40 16.75
C GLU A 473 22.63 -10.83 16.00
N LEU A 474 22.50 -11.13 14.70
CA LEU A 474 23.66 -11.41 13.85
C LEU A 474 24.46 -10.11 13.72
N GLU A 475 25.19 -9.78 14.79
CA GLU A 475 26.21 -8.77 14.82
C GLU A 475 27.31 -9.27 13.90
N LEU A 476 27.45 -8.59 12.76
CA LEU A 476 28.62 -8.70 11.92
C LEU A 476 29.81 -8.22 12.74
N THR A 477 30.39 -9.10 13.54
CA THR A 477 31.65 -8.82 14.22
C THR A 477 32.74 -8.72 13.16
N GLU A 478 33.59 -7.70 13.25
CA GLU A 478 34.69 -7.41 12.32
C GLU A 478 35.69 -8.56 12.13
N THR A 479 35.54 -9.65 12.90
CA THR A 479 36.49 -10.76 13.00
C THR A 479 35.86 -12.16 12.77
N GLY A 480 34.57 -12.26 12.44
CA GLY A 480 33.89 -13.53 12.19
C GLY A 480 33.83 -13.94 10.70
N PRO A 481 33.84 -15.24 10.35
CA PRO A 481 33.58 -15.69 8.99
C PRO A 481 32.12 -15.41 8.62
N PHE A 482 31.89 -14.67 7.54
CA PHE A 482 30.53 -14.47 7.03
C PHE A 482 29.90 -15.82 6.63
N PRO A 483 28.58 -15.97 6.80
CA PRO A 483 27.82 -17.02 6.13
C PRO A 483 28.23 -17.13 4.66
N ALA A 484 28.56 -18.35 4.21
CA ALA A 484 28.98 -18.60 2.83
C ALA A 484 27.96 -18.11 1.79
N THR A 485 26.71 -17.93 2.23
CA THR A 485 25.56 -17.37 1.50
C THR A 485 25.76 -15.93 1.04
N TRP A 486 26.68 -15.16 1.63
CA TRP A 486 26.79 -13.70 1.42
C TRP A 486 28.04 -13.26 0.66
N ALA A 487 29.02 -14.14 0.48
CA ALA A 487 30.27 -13.80 -0.22
C ALA A 487 30.91 -15.01 -0.91
N PRO A 488 30.34 -15.52 -2.02
CA PRO A 488 30.94 -16.65 -2.71
C PRO A 488 32.17 -16.18 -3.49
N GLY A 489 33.35 -16.59 -3.06
CA GLY A 489 34.59 -16.49 -3.85
C GLY A 489 35.35 -15.17 -3.78
N MET A 490 35.09 -14.31 -2.80
CA MET A 490 36.01 -13.19 -2.50
C MET A 490 37.12 -13.68 -1.58
N GLU A 491 38.38 -13.59 -2.03
CA GLU A 491 39.53 -13.70 -1.13
C GLU A 491 39.41 -12.61 -0.06
N ALA A 492 39.68 -12.96 1.21
CA ALA A 492 39.59 -12.06 2.35
C ALA A 492 40.51 -10.85 2.14
N SER A 493 39.95 -9.77 1.59
CA SER A 493 40.60 -8.48 1.35
C SER A 493 39.69 -7.39 1.89
N GLU A 494 40.26 -6.31 2.42
CA GLU A 494 39.52 -5.22 3.08
C GLU A 494 38.43 -4.62 2.18
N ALA A 495 38.70 -4.49 0.88
CA ALA A 495 37.71 -4.03 -0.12
C ALA A 495 36.55 -5.02 -0.35
N ALA A 496 36.78 -6.34 -0.21
CA ALA A 496 35.71 -7.32 -0.26
C ALA A 496 34.79 -7.21 0.95
N TYR A 497 35.34 -6.95 2.14
CA TYR A 497 34.56 -6.75 3.36
C TYR A 497 33.60 -5.57 3.25
N ASP A 498 34.00 -4.46 2.64
CA ASP A 498 33.14 -3.28 2.45
C ASP A 498 31.99 -3.57 1.48
N VAL A 499 32.26 -4.25 0.35
CA VAL A 499 31.23 -4.65 -0.63
C VAL A 499 30.25 -5.66 -0.01
N ILE A 500 30.74 -6.60 0.80
CA ILE A 500 29.90 -7.56 1.52
C ILE A 500 29.03 -6.84 2.56
N ARG A 501 29.58 -5.86 3.29
CA ARG A 501 28.83 -5.07 4.27
C ARG A 501 27.69 -4.30 3.61
N GLU A 502 27.96 -3.62 2.50
CA GLU A 502 26.95 -2.91 1.70
C GLU A 502 25.87 -3.87 1.17
N ASN A 503 26.27 -5.04 0.67
CA ASN A 503 25.35 -6.07 0.20
C ASN A 503 24.47 -6.63 1.33
N VAL A 504 25.01 -6.81 2.54
CA VAL A 504 24.25 -7.25 3.71
C VAL A 504 23.29 -6.16 4.18
N GLU A 505 23.67 -4.87 4.15
CA GLU A 505 22.76 -3.77 4.46
C GLU A 505 21.61 -3.69 3.45
N ASN A 506 21.89 -3.80 2.15
CA ASN A 506 20.87 -3.84 1.10
C ASN A 506 19.95 -5.06 1.23
N LEU A 507 20.50 -6.22 1.62
CA LEU A 507 19.72 -7.41 1.92
C LEU A 507 18.84 -7.22 3.16
N LYS A 508 19.37 -6.61 4.23
CA LYS A 508 18.60 -6.23 5.43
C LYS A 508 17.49 -5.22 5.12
N LEU A 509 17.70 -4.31 4.16
CA LEU A 509 16.64 -3.38 3.73
C LEU A 509 15.51 -4.11 2.99
N ALA A 510 15.83 -5.01 2.07
CA ALA A 510 14.82 -5.80 1.32
C ALA A 510 14.14 -6.87 2.21
N MET A 511 14.90 -7.48 3.11
CA MET A 511 14.50 -8.57 3.99
C MET A 511 14.63 -8.18 5.46
N ALA A 512 14.05 -7.02 5.82
CA ALA A 512 14.11 -6.50 7.19
C ALA A 512 13.62 -7.51 8.21
N HIS A 513 14.48 -7.77 9.21
CA HIS A 513 14.20 -8.68 10.31
C HIS A 513 12.89 -8.29 11.02
N ARG A 514 12.08 -9.30 11.33
CA ARG A 514 10.85 -9.12 12.09
C ARG A 514 10.97 -9.85 13.43
N PRO A 515 10.35 -9.32 14.49
CA PRO A 515 10.36 -9.97 15.81
C PRO A 515 9.59 -11.31 15.82
N LYS A 516 8.78 -11.60 14.80
CA LYS A 516 8.14 -12.91 14.61
C LYS A 516 8.28 -13.30 13.15
N SER A 517 8.33 -14.60 12.87
CA SER A 517 8.26 -15.12 11.51
C SER A 517 6.99 -14.63 10.83
N GLN A 518 7.11 -14.39 9.52
CA GLN A 518 6.03 -13.90 8.70
C GLN A 518 6.02 -14.66 7.39
N VAL A 519 4.88 -15.28 7.08
CA VAL A 519 4.57 -15.78 5.75
C VAL A 519 3.59 -14.80 5.12
N ARG A 520 3.97 -14.17 4.01
CA ARG A 520 3.10 -13.28 3.23
C ARG A 520 2.68 -14.00 1.96
N GLU A 521 1.38 -14.22 1.82
CA GLU A 521 0.79 -14.78 0.61
C GLU A 521 0.51 -13.67 -0.40
N VAL A 522 0.88 -13.92 -1.66
CA VAL A 522 0.54 -13.08 -2.80
C VAL A 522 -0.01 -13.97 -3.92
N ASP A 523 -0.82 -13.40 -4.81
CA ASP A 523 -1.39 -14.16 -5.91
C ASP A 523 -0.32 -14.54 -6.94
N SER A 524 -0.39 -15.79 -7.42
CA SER A 524 0.49 -16.35 -8.45
C SER A 524 -0.35 -16.98 -9.56
N CYS A 525 0.31 -17.45 -10.60
CA CYS A 525 -0.33 -18.08 -11.76
C CYS A 525 -0.10 -19.59 -11.84
N TRP A 526 0.59 -20.20 -10.87
CA TRP A 526 0.76 -21.65 -10.86
C TRP A 526 -0.40 -22.34 -10.15
N ASP A 527 -1.18 -23.07 -10.93
CA ASP A 527 -2.12 -24.07 -10.42
C ASP A 527 -1.47 -25.44 -10.50
N ASN A 528 -1.36 -26.11 -9.36
CA ASN A 528 -0.71 -27.40 -9.24
C ASN A 528 -1.72 -28.56 -9.17
N GLU A 529 -3.03 -28.31 -9.34
CA GLU A 529 -4.07 -29.35 -9.42
C GLU A 529 -3.91 -30.26 -10.66
N GLY A 530 -3.28 -29.75 -11.72
CA GLY A 530 -3.05 -30.49 -12.97
C GLY A 530 -1.83 -31.41 -12.99
N LEU A 531 -1.10 -31.54 -11.87
CA LEU A 531 0.11 -32.36 -11.81
C LEU A 531 -0.21 -33.86 -11.79
N SER A 532 0.65 -34.64 -12.45
CA SER A 532 0.57 -36.11 -12.53
C SER A 532 1.83 -36.77 -11.98
N ILE A 533 1.70 -38.03 -11.57
CA ILE A 533 2.85 -38.85 -11.15
C ILE A 533 3.82 -38.97 -12.34
N GLY A 534 5.11 -38.74 -12.09
CA GLY A 534 6.18 -38.69 -13.08
C GLY A 534 6.47 -37.30 -13.64
N ASP A 535 5.64 -36.30 -13.33
CA ASP A 535 5.89 -34.93 -13.78
C ASP A 535 7.16 -34.35 -13.18
N GLN A 536 7.97 -33.74 -14.04
CA GLN A 536 9.22 -33.08 -13.67
C GLN A 536 8.99 -31.58 -13.54
N VAL A 537 9.10 -31.08 -12.32
CA VAL A 537 8.91 -29.67 -11.98
C VAL A 537 10.27 -28.97 -11.89
N GLY A 538 10.51 -28.02 -12.80
CA GLY A 538 11.71 -27.19 -12.83
C GLY A 538 11.43 -25.77 -12.34
N VAL A 539 12.24 -25.28 -11.39
CA VAL A 539 12.12 -23.95 -10.80
C VAL A 539 13.34 -23.12 -11.21
N LEU A 540 13.10 -22.01 -11.92
CA LEU A 540 14.13 -21.02 -12.25
C LEU A 540 13.83 -19.71 -11.53
N PHE A 541 14.79 -19.18 -10.78
CA PHE A 541 14.69 -17.88 -10.12
C PHE A 541 15.78 -16.94 -10.59
N ARG A 542 15.38 -15.73 -10.98
CA ARG A 542 16.26 -14.69 -11.50
C ARG A 542 16.01 -13.39 -10.72
N PRO A 543 16.90 -12.99 -9.80
CA PRO A 543 16.83 -11.67 -9.20
C PRO A 543 17.09 -10.58 -10.24
N LYS A 544 16.49 -9.41 -10.05
CA LYS A 544 16.61 -8.24 -10.93
C LYS A 544 17.72 -7.31 -10.41
N PRO A 545 18.42 -6.57 -11.30
CA PRO A 545 19.50 -5.66 -10.88
C PRO A 545 19.04 -4.60 -9.88
N THR A 546 17.83 -4.07 -10.04
CA THR A 546 17.28 -2.98 -9.22
C THR A 546 16.51 -3.47 -7.99
N GLY A 547 16.57 -4.76 -7.66
CA GLY A 547 15.72 -5.39 -6.66
C GLY A 547 14.46 -6.02 -7.27
N GLY A 548 13.93 -7.01 -6.55
CA GLY A 548 12.85 -7.90 -7.00
C GLY A 548 13.40 -9.12 -7.72
N ALA A 549 12.53 -10.07 -8.05
CA ALA A 549 12.93 -11.31 -8.69
C ALA A 549 11.83 -11.86 -9.58
N ARG A 550 12.21 -12.67 -10.56
CA ARG A 550 11.28 -13.45 -11.37
C ARG A 550 11.51 -14.91 -11.11
N MET A 551 10.44 -15.64 -10.80
CA MET A 551 10.47 -17.09 -10.70
C MET A 551 9.58 -17.70 -11.77
N ARG A 552 10.11 -18.69 -12.48
CA ARG A 552 9.40 -19.48 -13.51
C ARG A 552 9.32 -20.92 -13.06
N ILE A 553 8.13 -21.49 -13.20
CA ILE A 553 7.89 -22.91 -12.97
C ILE A 553 7.67 -23.57 -14.34
N SER A 554 8.37 -24.67 -14.57
CA SER A 554 8.16 -25.54 -15.71
C SER A 554 7.70 -26.91 -15.26
N VAL A 555 6.84 -27.54 -16.04
CA VAL A 555 6.43 -28.94 -15.87
C VAL A 555 6.76 -29.68 -17.16
N ASN A 556 7.57 -30.73 -17.06
CA ASN A 556 8.10 -31.49 -18.19
C ASN A 556 8.77 -30.59 -19.26
N GLY A 557 9.46 -29.54 -18.81
CA GLY A 557 10.18 -28.58 -19.65
C GLY A 557 9.33 -27.45 -20.25
N ASN A 558 8.01 -27.50 -20.10
CA ASN A 558 7.08 -26.44 -20.53
C ASN A 558 6.86 -25.43 -19.42
N ILE A 559 6.98 -24.14 -19.69
CA ILE A 559 6.73 -23.09 -18.69
C ILE A 559 5.22 -23.04 -18.43
N VAL A 560 4.83 -23.37 -17.19
CA VAL A 560 3.43 -23.36 -16.76
C VAL A 560 3.08 -22.14 -15.93
N ALA A 561 4.07 -21.50 -15.31
CA ALA A 561 3.86 -20.31 -14.49
C ALA A 561 5.08 -19.39 -14.46
N GLN A 562 4.80 -18.10 -14.31
CA GLN A 562 5.79 -17.05 -14.07
C GLN A 562 5.23 -16.05 -13.05
N HIS A 563 5.98 -15.78 -11.99
CA HIS A 563 5.66 -14.77 -11.01
C HIS A 563 6.81 -13.78 -10.86
N ASP A 564 6.47 -12.49 -10.76
CA ASP A 564 7.40 -11.40 -10.55
C ASP A 564 7.23 -10.85 -9.12
N PHE A 565 8.20 -11.14 -8.26
CA PHE A 565 8.32 -10.55 -6.92
C PHE A 565 8.75 -9.08 -7.03
N LEU A 566 8.15 -8.23 -6.20
CA LEU A 566 8.40 -6.79 -6.21
C LEU A 566 9.78 -6.45 -5.67
N ALA A 567 10.25 -5.22 -5.93
CA ALA A 567 11.53 -4.73 -5.43
C ALA A 567 11.65 -4.74 -3.90
N SER A 568 10.52 -4.64 -3.19
CA SER A 568 10.45 -4.75 -1.73
C SER A 568 10.56 -6.19 -1.20
N ASP A 569 10.46 -7.18 -2.08
CA ASP A 569 10.27 -8.58 -1.69
C ASP A 569 11.49 -9.44 -1.96
N ALA A 570 12.37 -9.02 -2.86
CA ALA A 570 13.65 -9.69 -3.09
C ALA A 570 14.77 -8.65 -3.25
N PRO A 571 15.97 -8.93 -2.71
CA PRO A 571 17.10 -8.01 -2.79
C PRO A 571 17.63 -7.87 -4.23
N PRO A 572 18.42 -6.83 -4.52
CA PRO A 572 19.15 -6.70 -5.78
C PRO A 572 19.99 -7.96 -6.08
N ALA A 573 20.14 -8.28 -7.37
CA ALA A 573 20.85 -9.47 -7.82
C ALA A 573 22.29 -9.57 -7.31
N ASP A 574 22.96 -8.43 -7.13
CA ASP A 574 24.34 -8.35 -6.64
C ASP A 574 24.46 -8.73 -5.15
N CYS A 575 23.36 -8.66 -4.39
CA CYS A 575 23.31 -9.01 -2.97
C CYS A 575 22.96 -10.49 -2.73
N VAL A 576 22.63 -11.26 -3.77
CA VAL A 576 22.25 -12.68 -3.64
C VAL A 576 23.46 -13.58 -3.89
N GLY A 577 24.02 -14.21 -2.84
CA GLY A 577 25.25 -15.02 -2.96
C GLY A 577 25.04 -16.48 -3.37
N TYR A 578 24.12 -17.24 -2.78
CA TYR A 578 23.57 -18.47 -3.38
C TYR A 578 22.16 -18.73 -2.84
N LEU A 579 21.42 -19.63 -3.51
CA LEU A 579 20.06 -19.98 -3.11
C LEU A 579 19.94 -21.47 -2.92
N THR A 580 19.30 -21.91 -1.83
CA THR A 580 19.10 -23.32 -1.51
C THR A 580 17.74 -23.78 -2.00
N PRO A 581 17.62 -24.88 -2.77
CA PRO A 581 16.33 -25.43 -3.17
C PRO A 581 15.47 -25.81 -1.97
N ILE A 582 14.20 -25.45 -2.03
CA ILE A 582 13.20 -25.83 -1.04
C ILE A 582 11.93 -26.31 -1.74
N VAL A 583 11.37 -27.39 -1.23
CA VAL A 583 10.05 -27.87 -1.60
C VAL A 583 9.23 -28.06 -0.34
N ARG A 584 7.95 -27.69 -0.41
CA ARG A 584 6.98 -27.91 0.65
C ARG A 584 5.93 -28.89 0.17
N LEU A 585 5.91 -30.05 0.81
CA LEU A 585 4.99 -31.16 0.59
C LEU A 585 3.71 -30.90 1.36
N SER A 586 2.70 -30.40 0.67
CA SER A 586 1.37 -30.11 1.23
C SER A 586 0.33 -30.37 0.15
N GLY A 587 -0.84 -30.87 0.53
CA GLY A 587 -1.96 -31.11 -0.38
C GLY A 587 -1.61 -32.07 -1.53
N THR A 588 -1.53 -31.55 -2.75
CA THR A 588 -1.34 -32.33 -3.99
C THR A 588 0.00 -33.09 -4.06
N GLY A 589 1.11 -32.53 -3.57
CA GLY A 589 2.43 -33.17 -3.65
C GLY A 589 2.80 -33.95 -2.39
N LYS A 590 2.86 -35.30 -2.48
CA LYS A 590 3.17 -36.18 -1.34
C LYS A 590 4.61 -36.65 -1.31
N THR A 591 5.13 -37.15 -2.43
CA THR A 591 6.51 -37.63 -2.54
C THR A 591 7.21 -36.98 -3.72
N VAL A 592 8.39 -36.39 -3.47
CA VAL A 592 9.22 -35.76 -4.49
C VAL A 592 10.62 -36.37 -4.53
N ARG A 593 11.14 -36.53 -5.74
CA ARG A 593 12.50 -36.97 -6.03
C ARG A 593 13.33 -35.82 -6.56
N ILE A 594 14.43 -35.47 -5.92
CA ILE A 594 15.32 -34.41 -6.45
C ILE A 594 16.16 -34.93 -7.62
N HIS A 595 16.19 -34.18 -8.72
CA HIS A 595 17.00 -34.52 -9.89
C HIS A 595 18.34 -33.79 -9.86
N ARG A 596 19.39 -34.49 -10.29
CA ARG A 596 20.76 -33.95 -10.30
C ARG A 596 21.08 -33.26 -11.61
N ASN A 597 21.73 -32.10 -11.52
CA ASN A 597 22.52 -31.49 -12.59
C ASN A 597 21.79 -31.22 -13.92
N LYS A 598 20.45 -31.18 -13.93
CA LYS A 598 19.70 -30.79 -15.11
C LYS A 598 19.87 -29.30 -15.40
N LYS A 599 19.98 -28.97 -16.68
CA LYS A 599 20.01 -27.58 -17.16
C LYS A 599 18.57 -27.16 -17.48
N PRO A 600 18.20 -25.90 -17.20
CA PRO A 600 16.91 -25.38 -17.61
C PRO A 600 16.77 -25.45 -19.14
N SER A 601 15.54 -25.60 -19.63
CA SER A 601 15.27 -25.51 -21.06
C SER A 601 15.63 -24.11 -21.59
N ALA A 602 15.96 -24.01 -22.88
CA ALA A 602 16.32 -22.71 -23.48
C ALA A 602 15.21 -21.66 -23.28
N ALA A 603 13.94 -22.07 -23.40
CA ALA A 603 12.77 -21.24 -23.15
C ALA A 603 12.75 -20.66 -21.71
N MET A 604 13.17 -21.42 -20.70
CA MET A 604 13.23 -20.92 -19.33
C MET A 604 14.27 -19.81 -19.16
N LEU A 605 15.36 -19.84 -19.92
CA LEU A 605 16.46 -18.88 -19.81
C LEU A 605 16.20 -17.56 -20.58
N GLU A 606 15.20 -17.51 -21.44
CA GLU A 606 14.84 -16.29 -22.20
C GLU A 606 14.61 -15.09 -21.25
N PRO A 607 14.92 -13.86 -21.65
CA PRO A 607 14.83 -12.68 -20.78
C PRO A 607 13.45 -12.39 -20.20
#